data_AF-A0A9D9XE18-F1
#
_entry.id   AF-A0A9D9XE18-F1
#
_cell.length_a   1.000
_cell.length_b   1.000
_cell.length_c   1.000
_cell.angle_alpha   90.00
_cell.angle_beta   90.00
_cell.angle_gamma   90.00
#
_symmetry.space_group_name_H-M   'P 1'
#
loop_
_entity.id
_entity.type
_entity.pdbx_description
1 polymer ?
#
loop_
_entity_poly.entity_id
_entity_poly.type
_entity_poly.pdbx_seq_one_letter_code
_entity_poly.pdbx_strand_id
1 'polypeptide(L)'
;MVVINGHRTTAIVIRNSAGKVTLVPMKGGRLTARTMGFTEFRQEWREAGYALSTALTTFLAHVMKWGASLEVSRGLEKLAARDRFVVASLF
;
A
#
# COMPACT_ATOMS: atom_id res chain seq x y z
N MET A 1 1.87 -5.70 -2.25
CA MET A 1 2.61 -5.24 -3.46
C MET A 1 2.72 -3.73 -3.42
N VAL A 2 3.79 -3.20 -4.02
CA VAL A 2 4.00 -1.76 -4.23
C VAL A 2 3.75 -1.47 -5.70
N VAL A 3 3.10 -0.37 -6.01
CA VAL A 3 2.78 0.03 -7.38
C VAL A 3 3.15 1.47 -7.65
N ILE A 4 3.34 1.81 -8.91
CA ILE A 4 3.60 3.16 -9.40
C ILE A 4 2.70 3.46 -10.60
N ASN A 5 2.24 4.70 -10.72
CA ASN A 5 1.45 5.16 -11.86
C ASN A 5 2.26 6.05 -12.82
N GLY A 6 1.64 6.46 -13.93
CA GLY A 6 2.24 7.35 -14.93
C GLY A 6 2.65 8.73 -14.39
N HIS A 7 2.12 9.14 -13.24
CA HIS A 7 2.48 10.39 -12.54
C HIS A 7 3.60 10.21 -11.51
N ARG A 8 4.31 9.08 -11.54
CA ARG A 8 5.37 8.72 -10.57
C ARG A 8 4.91 8.70 -9.12
N THR A 9 3.60 8.54 -8.89
CA THR A 9 3.06 8.35 -7.56
C THR A 9 3.18 6.89 -7.18
N THR A 10 3.84 6.62 -6.05
CA THR A 10 3.94 5.26 -5.49
C THR A 10 2.72 4.98 -4.61
N ALA A 11 2.20 3.77 -4.64
CA ALA A 11 1.15 3.33 -3.74
C ALA A 11 1.42 1.92 -3.20
N ILE A 12 0.89 1.62 -2.02
CA ILE A 12 0.90 0.27 -1.46
C ILE A 12 -0.50 -0.32 -1.50
N VAL A 13 -0.63 -1.52 -2.07
CA VAL A 13 -1.92 -2.21 -2.12
C VAL A 13 -2.16 -2.88 -0.78
N ILE A 14 -3.23 -2.47 -0.08
CA ILE A 14 -3.62 -2.99 1.23
C ILE A 14 -4.76 -4.01 1.13
N ARG A 15 -5.48 -4.04 0.00
CA ARG A 15 -6.55 -5.02 -0.25
C ARG A 15 -6.71 -5.30 -1.74
N ASN A 16 -6.97 -6.56 -2.08
CA ASN A 16 -7.44 -6.97 -3.38
C ASN A 16 -8.55 -8.02 -3.14
N SER A 17 -9.79 -7.71 -3.54
CA SER A 17 -10.94 -8.62 -3.36
C SER A 17 -12.05 -8.32 -4.36
N ALA A 18 -12.69 -9.37 -4.87
CA ALA A 18 -13.92 -9.29 -5.69
C ALA A 18 -13.86 -8.25 -6.84
N GLY A 19 -12.72 -8.18 -7.54
CA GLY A 19 -12.54 -7.25 -8.67
C GLY A 19 -12.31 -5.79 -8.28
N LYS A 20 -12.10 -5.49 -7.00
CA LYS A 20 -11.71 -4.17 -6.50
C LYS A 20 -10.35 -4.21 -5.82
N VAL A 21 -9.58 -3.15 -6.03
CA VAL A 21 -8.26 -2.95 -5.41
C VAL A 21 -8.31 -1.72 -4.54
N THR A 22 -7.88 -1.86 -3.29
CA THR A 22 -7.69 -0.75 -2.35
C THR A 22 -6.20 -0.54 -2.15
N LEU A 23 -5.75 0.66 -2.50
CA LEU A 23 -4.36 1.09 -2.41
C LEU A 23 -4.24 2.39 -1.63
N VAL A 24 -3.07 2.62 -1.06
CA VAL A 24 -2.75 3.85 -0.35
C VAL A 24 -1.69 4.57 -1.17
N PRO A 25 -2.05 5.64 -1.91
CA PRO A 25 -1.08 6.44 -2.63
C PRO A 25 -0.26 7.28 -1.65
N MET A 26 1.05 7.30 -1.87
CA MET A 26 1.97 8.18 -1.16
C MET A 26 1.76 9.60 -1.68
N LYS A 27 1.21 10.46 -0.82
CA LYS A 27 0.97 11.88 -1.12
C LYS A 27 1.32 12.74 0.08
N GLY A 28 1.52 14.04 -0.15
CA GLY A 28 1.72 15.00 0.93
C GLY A 28 0.54 15.05 1.90
N GLY A 29 0.83 15.26 3.18
CA GLY A 29 -0.17 15.33 4.24
C GLY A 29 -0.76 13.97 4.61
N ARG A 30 -2.02 13.98 5.06
CA ARG A 30 -2.71 12.80 5.58
C ARG A 30 -2.93 11.74 4.50
N LEU A 31 -2.49 10.51 4.77
CA LEU A 31 -2.72 9.38 3.85
C LEU A 31 -4.17 8.88 3.91
N THR A 32 -4.72 8.58 2.74
CA THR A 32 -6.09 8.07 2.56
C THR A 32 -6.07 6.91 1.59
N ALA A 33 -6.91 5.90 1.80
CA ALA A 33 -7.04 4.80 0.85
C ALA A 33 -7.85 5.24 -0.39
N ARG A 34 -7.52 4.70 -1.56
CA ARG A 34 -8.31 4.79 -2.79
C ARG A 34 -8.72 3.37 -3.17
N THR A 35 -10.02 3.17 -3.39
CA THR A 35 -10.56 1.91 -3.91
C THR A 35 -10.98 2.13 -5.36
N MET A 36 -10.58 1.23 -6.25
CA MET A 36 -10.87 1.30 -7.68
C MET A 36 -11.13 -0.09 -8.25
N GLY A 37 -11.67 -0.15 -9.48
CA GLY A 37 -11.86 -1.42 -10.18
C GLY A 37 -10.53 -2.06 -10.56
N PHE A 38 -10.49 -3.39 -10.64
CA PHE A 38 -9.28 -4.11 -11.02
C PHE A 38 -8.80 -3.76 -12.44
N THR A 39 -9.72 -3.57 -13.39
CA THR A 39 -9.39 -3.14 -14.75
C THR A 39 -8.74 -1.75 -14.78
N GLU A 40 -9.34 -0.78 -14.08
CA GLU A 40 -8.79 0.58 -13.91
C GLU A 40 -7.40 0.52 -13.26
N PHE A 41 -7.27 -0.26 -12.18
CA PHE A 41 -6.00 -0.48 -11.50
C PHE A 41 -4.91 -0.99 -12.45
N ARG A 42 -5.22 -1.99 -13.29
CA ARG A 42 -4.24 -2.57 -14.23
C ARG A 42 -3.84 -1.62 -15.36
N GLN A 43 -4.68 -0.65 -15.69
CA GLN A 43 -4.39 0.37 -16.69
C GLN A 43 -3.53 1.51 -16.11
N GLU A 44 -3.87 1.98 -14.91
CA GLU A 44 -3.21 3.13 -14.28
C GLU A 44 -1.93 2.77 -13.52
N TRP A 45 -1.89 1.59 -12.92
CA TRP A 45 -0.86 1.19 -11.95
C TRP A 45 -0.09 -0.03 -12.43
N ARG A 46 1.22 0.04 -12.21
CA ARG A 46 2.15 -1.06 -12.50
C ARG A 46 2.90 -1.43 -11.24
N GLU A 47 3.27 -2.69 -11.09
CA GLU A 47 4.08 -3.12 -9.98
C GLU A 47 5.43 -2.39 -9.99
N ALA A 48 5.78 -1.81 -8.85
CA ALA A 48 7.07 -1.20 -8.65
C ALA A 48 8.03 -2.27 -8.15
N GLY A 49 9.21 -2.41 -8.77
CA GLY A 49 10.22 -3.41 -8.42
C GLY A 49 10.91 -3.19 -7.06
N TYR A 50 10.27 -2.49 -6.13
CA TYR A 50 10.79 -2.24 -4.79
C TYR A 50 10.32 -3.32 -3.81
N ALA A 51 11.16 -3.63 -2.83
CA ALA A 51 10.80 -4.51 -1.74
C ALA A 51 9.62 -3.92 -0.94
N LEU A 52 8.61 -4.76 -0.68
CA LEU A 52 7.42 -4.38 0.07
C LEU A 52 7.76 -3.86 1.47
N SER A 53 8.72 -4.50 2.14
CA SER A 53 9.19 -4.14 3.48
C SER A 53 9.72 -2.72 3.54
N THR A 54 10.60 -2.33 2.61
CA THR A 54 11.16 -0.97 2.52
C THR A 54 10.07 0.07 2.30
N ALA A 55 9.16 -0.17 1.36
CA ALA A 55 8.04 0.73 1.11
C ALA A 55 7.16 0.86 2.36
N LEU A 56 6.82 -0.27 3.00
CA LEU A 56 5.97 -0.28 4.20
C LEU A 56 6.57 0.57 5.33
N THR A 57 7.88 0.48 5.56
CA THR A 57 8.58 1.35 6.52
C THR A 57 8.39 2.84 6.17
N THR A 58 8.54 3.22 4.90
CA THR A 58 8.34 4.61 4.45
C THR A 58 6.90 5.06 4.69
N PHE A 59 5.91 4.23 4.35
CA PHE A 59 4.50 4.54 4.58
C PHE A 59 4.18 4.71 6.06
N LEU A 60 4.66 3.80 6.93
CA LEU A 60 4.45 3.90 8.37
C LEU A 60 5.10 5.17 8.97
N ALA A 61 6.33 5.49 8.57
CA ALA A 61 6.99 6.73 9.00
C ALA A 61 6.21 7.98 8.59
N HIS A 62 5.63 7.99 7.38
CA HIS A 62 4.78 9.09 6.92
C HIS A 62 3.47 9.18 7.72
N VAL A 63 2.83 8.05 8.03
CA VAL A 63 1.64 8.01 8.90
C VAL A 63 1.95 8.55 10.30
N MET A 64 3.11 8.21 10.87
CA MET A 64 3.52 8.76 12.16
C MET A 64 3.70 10.28 12.13
N LYS A 65 4.22 10.82 11.01
CA LYS A 65 4.49 12.26 10.86
C LYS A 65 3.24 13.10 10.54
N TRP A 66 2.36 12.59 9.67
CA TRP A 66 1.26 13.38 9.07
C TRP A 66 -0.14 12.81 9.36
N GLY A 67 -0.20 11.64 10.00
CA GLY A 67 -1.44 10.92 10.23
C GLY A 67 -1.97 10.19 8.99
N ALA A 68 -3.01 9.40 9.21
CA ALA A 68 -3.72 8.68 8.16
C ALA A 68 -5.20 8.52 8.49
N SER A 69 -5.99 8.03 7.54
CA SER A 69 -7.33 7.52 7.85
C SER A 69 -7.23 6.19 8.61
N LEU A 70 -8.25 5.86 9.42
CA LEU A 70 -8.28 4.62 10.20
C LEU A 70 -8.17 3.38 9.30
N GLU A 71 -8.76 3.42 8.11
CA GLU A 71 -8.66 2.36 7.11
C GLU A 71 -7.21 2.13 6.65
N VAL A 72 -6.46 3.21 6.41
CA VAL A 72 -5.05 3.13 6.02
C VAL A 72 -4.22 2.53 7.15
N SER A 73 -4.36 3.05 8.38
CA SER A 73 -3.59 2.53 9.53
C SER A 73 -3.83 1.03 9.73
N ARG A 74 -5.10 0.60 9.75
CA ARG A 74 -5.45 -0.83 9.87
C ARG A 74 -4.97 -1.66 8.69
N GLY A 75 -5.02 -1.11 7.47
CA GLY A 75 -4.55 -1.78 6.27
C GLY A 75 -3.04 -2.01 6.29
N LEU A 76 -2.26 -1.00 6.68
CA LEU A 76 -0.81 -1.09 6.81
C LEU A 76 -0.39 -2.01 7.95
N GLU A 77 -1.05 -1.95 9.11
CA GLU A 77 -0.80 -2.86 10.24
C GLU A 77 -1.03 -4.33 9.86
N LYS A 78 -2.15 -4.63 9.18
CA LYS A 78 -2.43 -5.98 8.68
C LYS A 78 -1.38 -6.45 7.67
N LEU A 79 -0.94 -5.54 6.80
CA LEU A 79 0.11 -5.85 5.84
C LEU A 79 1.44 -6.16 6.55
N ALA A 80 1.81 -5.36 7.57
CA ALA A 80 3.01 -5.54 8.38
C ALA A 80 2.98 -6.87 9.16
N ALA A 81 1.84 -7.18 9.79
CA ALA A 81 1.66 -8.44 10.51
C ALA A 81 1.83 -9.64 9.57
N ARG A 82 1.26 -9.55 8.35
CA ARG A 82 1.37 -10.62 7.35
C ARG A 82 2.79 -10.78 6.82
N ASP A 83 3.51 -9.69 6.54
CA ASP A 83 4.91 -9.72 6.11
C ASP A 83 5.80 -10.36 7.19
N ARG A 84 5.57 -10.01 8.46
CA ARG A 84 6.28 -10.61 9.60
C ARG A 84 6.04 -12.11 9.74
N PHE A 85 4.83 -12.59 9.46
CA PHE A 85 4.53 -14.04 9.45
C PHE A 85 5.15 -14.78 8.26
N VAL A 86 5.20 -14.15 7.08
CA VAL A 86 5.86 -14.74 5.90
C VAL A 86 7.37 -14.88 6.13
N VAL A 87 8.01 -13.88 6.73
CA VAL A 87 9.45 -13.96 7.11
C VAL A 87 9.67 -14.99 8.22
N ALA A 88 8.76 -15.12 9.20
CA ALA A 88 8.89 -16.09 10.29
C ALA A 88 8.61 -17.54 9.88
N SER A 89 7.93 -17.78 8.75
CA SER A 89 7.62 -19.13 8.24
C SER A 89 8.71 -19.67 7.30
N LEU A 90 9.82 -18.93 7.14
CA LEU A 90 10.98 -19.30 6.33
C LEU A 90 12.19 -19.74 7.19
N PHE A 91 12.00 -19.92 8.50
CA PHE A 91 13.00 -20.42 9.45
C PHE A 91 12.47 -21.63 10.21
#